data_AF-A0A845X7Z7-F1
#
_entry.id   AF-A0A845X7Z7-F1
#
_cell.length_a   1.000
_cell.length_b   1.000
_cell.length_c   1.000
_cell.angle_alpha   90.00
_cell.angle_beta   90.00
_cell.angle_gamma   90.00
#
_symmetry.space_group_name_H-M   'P 1'
#
loop_
_entity.id
_entity.type
_entity.pdbx_description
1 polymer ?
#
loop_
_entity_poly.entity_id
_entity_poly.type
_entity_poly.pdbx_seq_one_letter_code
_entity_poly.pdbx_strand_id
1 'polypeptide(L)'
;MHLETEQQLGTLEVLLTERLPFRLPDHQDGDSFQPYVWDASQWGAFTPLGLLQVEGWMTETDPEIALNHWQWPEQTSFAAQGIGLYDDDPAQIGLTVACQHARQEAYHSLLALLELELPILNAYTFSYCPDYQLSVLVGQLPDQSWLCIAPTVPQETPDYTNDRLQSCPLLQSEAPRESISTIETQIAERISDFAPIQTYGWYGGGYDQIHTYQLVYGVDSTEAIALEKTLEKAGLITIRQFKQLNISEQLEAYDELKAQILMERFTQLERFLKHTFAEIVLYRICFWDYEHLYLLGTSKTEDKVGIVLRSQFTCNP
;
A
#
# COMPACT_ATOMS: atom_id res chain seq x y z
N MET A 1 -22.20 7.94 -14.41
CA MET A 1 -22.48 8.44 -13.05
C MET A 1 -23.95 8.77 -12.84
N HIS A 2 -24.51 8.43 -11.67
CA HIS A 2 -25.91 8.70 -11.30
C HIS A 2 -26.08 10.05 -10.58
N LEU A 3 -27.28 10.64 -10.67
CA LEU A 3 -27.59 11.95 -10.06
C LEU A 3 -27.34 12.02 -8.54
N GLU A 4 -27.58 10.92 -7.81
CA GLU A 4 -27.30 10.88 -6.37
C GLU A 4 -25.80 10.95 -6.08
N THR A 5 -24.98 10.19 -6.83
CA THR A 5 -23.52 10.22 -6.78
C THR A 5 -22.99 11.63 -7.11
N GLU A 6 -23.55 12.28 -8.14
CA GLU A 6 -23.22 13.66 -8.50
C GLU A 6 -23.52 14.66 -7.37
N GLN A 7 -24.65 14.51 -6.69
CA GLN A 7 -25.02 15.38 -5.55
C GLN A 7 -24.09 15.17 -4.36
N GLN A 8 -23.72 13.92 -4.08
CA GLN A 8 -22.76 13.59 -3.01
C GLN A 8 -21.38 14.18 -3.31
N LEU A 9 -20.90 14.00 -4.55
CA LEU A 9 -19.64 14.57 -5.01
C LEU A 9 -19.65 16.10 -4.95
N GLY A 10 -20.70 16.75 -5.47
CA GLY A 10 -20.83 18.21 -5.42
C GLY A 10 -20.90 18.76 -3.99
N THR A 11 -21.46 18.00 -3.04
CA THR A 11 -21.44 18.39 -1.62
C THR A 11 -20.02 18.33 -1.04
N LEU A 12 -19.25 17.29 -1.38
CA LEU A 12 -17.84 17.17 -0.99
C LEU A 12 -16.99 18.29 -1.59
N GLU A 13 -17.20 18.64 -2.86
CA GLU A 13 -16.54 19.77 -3.52
C GLU A 13 -16.78 21.07 -2.74
N VAL A 14 -18.03 21.34 -2.32
CA VAL A 14 -18.35 22.52 -1.51
C VAL A 14 -17.62 22.50 -0.17
N LEU A 15 -17.66 21.38 0.57
CA LEU A 15 -17.00 21.24 1.88
C LEU A 15 -15.46 21.41 1.78
N LEU A 16 -14.88 21.05 0.64
CA LEU A 16 -13.44 21.04 0.39
C LEU A 16 -12.93 22.24 -0.45
N THR A 17 -13.80 23.18 -0.84
CA THR A 17 -13.50 24.31 -1.76
C THR A 17 -12.21 25.07 -1.42
N GLU A 18 -11.93 25.32 -0.14
CA GLU A 18 -10.74 26.08 0.28
C GLU A 18 -9.53 25.21 0.62
N ARG A 19 -9.53 23.93 0.22
CA ARG A 19 -8.58 22.89 0.66
C ARG A 19 -8.64 22.69 2.17
N LEU A 20 -9.04 21.51 2.60
CA LEU A 20 -8.99 21.16 4.02
C LEU A 20 -7.66 20.44 4.26
N PRO A 21 -6.60 21.14 4.77
CA PRO A 21 -5.30 20.51 4.94
C PRO A 21 -5.45 19.34 5.89
N PHE A 22 -4.69 18.27 5.73
CA PHE A 22 -4.58 17.17 6.68
C PHE A 22 -3.15 16.65 6.66
N ARG A 23 -2.48 16.70 7.80
CA ARG A 23 -1.09 16.25 7.91
C ARG A 23 -1.08 14.84 8.46
N LEU A 24 -0.36 13.93 7.82
CA LEU A 24 0.00 12.65 8.42
C LEU A 24 1.24 12.86 9.31
N PRO A 25 1.46 12.01 10.34
CA PRO A 25 2.66 12.13 11.16
C PRO A 25 3.89 12.12 10.26
N ASP A 26 4.81 13.07 10.48
CA ASP A 26 6.06 13.20 9.71
C ASP A 26 5.92 13.51 8.21
N HIS A 27 4.70 13.87 7.76
CA HIS A 27 4.43 14.37 6.41
C HIS A 27 4.19 15.89 6.44
N GLN A 28 5.17 16.67 6.00
CA GLN A 28 5.14 18.13 6.10
C GLN A 28 4.62 18.85 4.87
N ASP A 29 4.67 18.21 3.72
CA ASP A 29 4.11 18.66 2.46
C ASP A 29 2.61 18.99 2.55
N GLY A 30 1.94 18.45 3.58
CA GLY A 30 0.66 18.97 4.06
C GLY A 30 -0.36 19.00 2.93
N ASP A 31 -0.68 17.82 2.41
CA ASP A 31 -1.74 17.72 1.42
C ASP A 31 -3.11 18.03 2.05
N SER A 32 -4.10 18.19 1.20
CA SER A 32 -5.47 18.48 1.58
C SER A 32 -6.40 17.40 1.06
N PHE A 33 -7.47 17.14 1.80
CA PHE A 33 -8.49 16.23 1.31
C PHE A 33 -9.09 16.75 0.00
N GLN A 34 -9.20 15.85 -0.97
CA GLN A 34 -9.82 16.08 -2.26
C GLN A 34 -11.05 15.18 -2.41
N PRO A 35 -12.12 15.66 -3.06
CA PRO A 35 -13.27 14.82 -3.37
C PRO A 35 -12.85 13.70 -4.33
N TYR A 36 -13.42 12.50 -4.15
CA TYR A 36 -13.13 11.34 -4.97
C TYR A 36 -14.41 10.55 -5.28
N VAL A 37 -14.47 10.00 -6.50
CA VAL A 37 -15.52 9.10 -6.95
C VAL A 37 -14.93 7.95 -7.76
N TRP A 38 -15.41 6.73 -7.48
CA TRP A 38 -15.28 5.57 -8.35
C TRP A 38 -16.62 5.33 -9.05
N ASP A 39 -16.68 5.58 -10.36
CA ASP A 39 -17.88 5.33 -11.17
C ASP A 39 -17.93 3.85 -11.55
N ALA A 40 -18.79 3.09 -10.87
CA ALA A 40 -18.90 1.65 -11.08
C ALA A 40 -19.45 1.32 -12.47
N SER A 41 -20.17 2.24 -13.12
CA SER A 41 -20.62 2.07 -14.51
C SER A 41 -19.47 2.14 -15.53
N GLN A 42 -18.36 2.80 -15.16
CA GLN A 42 -17.18 2.92 -16.00
C GLN A 42 -16.13 1.85 -15.69
N TRP A 43 -15.90 1.56 -14.41
CA TRP A 43 -14.77 0.73 -13.95
C TRP A 43 -15.18 -0.58 -13.27
N GLY A 44 -16.48 -0.87 -13.20
CA GLY A 44 -17.00 -2.05 -12.49
C GLY A 44 -16.96 -1.88 -10.97
N ALA A 45 -17.13 -2.99 -10.24
CA ALA A 45 -17.08 -2.96 -8.78
C ALA A 45 -15.71 -2.50 -8.28
N PHE A 46 -15.71 -1.60 -7.28
CA PHE A 46 -14.46 -1.12 -6.70
C PHE A 46 -13.69 -2.24 -6.01
N THR A 47 -12.41 -2.36 -6.36
CA THR A 47 -11.42 -3.16 -5.63
C THR A 47 -10.13 -2.34 -5.50
N PRO A 48 -9.31 -2.56 -4.46
CA PRO A 48 -7.98 -1.98 -4.36
C PRO A 48 -7.15 -2.22 -5.62
N LEU A 49 -7.18 -3.43 -6.18
CA LEU A 49 -6.45 -3.74 -7.41
C LEU A 49 -6.96 -2.96 -8.63
N GLY A 50 -8.29 -2.82 -8.78
CA GLY A 50 -8.88 -2.00 -9.82
C GLY A 50 -8.45 -0.54 -9.72
N LEU A 51 -8.35 -0.02 -8.49
CA LEU A 51 -7.80 1.31 -8.23
C LEU A 51 -6.35 1.44 -8.71
N LEU A 52 -5.48 0.49 -8.34
CA LEU A 52 -4.07 0.49 -8.79
C LEU A 52 -3.96 0.45 -10.33
N GLN A 53 -4.84 -0.28 -11.00
CA GLN A 53 -4.88 -0.36 -12.47
C GLN A 53 -5.35 0.96 -13.11
N VAL A 54 -6.44 1.55 -12.61
CA VAL A 54 -7.01 2.79 -13.16
C VAL A 54 -6.08 3.99 -12.96
N GLU A 55 -5.40 4.06 -11.82
CA GLU A 55 -4.39 5.09 -11.56
C GLU A 55 -3.08 4.86 -12.35
N GLY A 56 -2.95 3.73 -13.04
CA GLY A 56 -1.77 3.37 -13.83
C GLY A 56 -0.56 2.95 -12.99
N TRP A 57 -0.79 2.59 -11.72
CA TRP A 57 0.27 2.18 -10.80
C TRP A 57 0.61 0.70 -10.91
N MET A 58 -0.23 -0.11 -11.55
CA MET A 58 0.00 -1.54 -11.79
C MET A 58 0.25 -1.80 -13.27
N THR A 59 1.35 -2.48 -13.59
CA THR A 59 1.73 -2.86 -14.95
C THR A 59 2.19 -4.32 -15.01
N GLU A 60 1.92 -5.01 -16.12
CA GLU A 60 2.49 -6.35 -16.37
C GLU A 60 4.00 -6.26 -16.61
N THR A 61 4.73 -7.28 -16.16
CA THR A 61 6.18 -7.42 -16.35
C THR A 61 6.56 -8.88 -16.52
N ASP A 62 7.83 -9.15 -16.82
CA ASP A 62 8.36 -10.51 -16.92
C ASP A 62 8.79 -11.02 -15.52
N PRO A 63 8.60 -12.32 -15.20
CA PRO A 63 9.04 -12.90 -13.92
C PRO A 63 10.51 -12.65 -13.58
N GLU A 64 11.40 -12.68 -14.58
CA GLU A 64 12.81 -12.38 -14.41
C GLU A 64 13.07 -10.92 -14.02
N ILE A 65 12.27 -9.99 -14.55
CA ILE A 65 12.35 -8.58 -14.18
C ILE A 65 11.90 -8.40 -12.73
N ALA A 66 10.82 -9.07 -12.31
CA ALA A 66 10.36 -9.03 -10.93
C ALA A 66 11.45 -9.54 -9.95
N LEU A 67 12.13 -10.64 -10.29
CA LEU A 67 13.25 -11.16 -9.51
C LEU A 67 14.44 -10.20 -9.47
N ASN A 68 14.73 -9.49 -10.56
CA ASN A 68 15.78 -8.47 -10.57
C ASN A 68 15.44 -7.31 -9.64
N HIS A 69 14.18 -6.88 -9.62
CA HIS A 69 13.71 -5.88 -8.66
C HIS A 69 13.82 -6.38 -7.22
N TRP A 70 13.58 -7.66 -6.96
CA TRP A 70 13.74 -8.24 -5.62
C TRP A 70 15.20 -8.32 -5.16
N GLN A 71 16.12 -8.55 -6.09
CA GLN A 71 17.55 -8.65 -5.78
C GLN A 71 18.20 -7.29 -5.57
N TRP A 72 17.65 -6.22 -6.17
CA TRP A 72 18.26 -4.90 -6.13
C TRP A 72 18.48 -4.36 -4.70
N PRO A 73 17.49 -4.41 -3.77
CA PRO A 73 17.70 -4.01 -2.38
C PRO A 73 18.76 -4.84 -1.67
N GLU A 74 18.93 -6.11 -2.03
CA GLU A 74 19.91 -7.00 -1.40
C GLU A 74 21.35 -6.72 -1.86
N GLN A 75 21.49 -6.26 -3.10
CA GLN A 75 22.77 -5.92 -3.71
C GLN A 75 23.26 -4.52 -3.28
N THR A 76 22.32 -3.60 -3.12
CA THR A 76 22.62 -2.18 -2.82
C THR A 76 22.46 -1.84 -1.34
N SER A 77 21.71 -2.65 -0.59
CA SER A 77 21.26 -2.36 0.78
C SER A 77 20.29 -1.18 0.87
N PHE A 78 19.75 -0.69 -0.25
CA PHE A 78 18.85 0.46 -0.29
C PHE A 78 17.39 0.05 -0.47
N ALA A 79 16.48 0.82 0.12
CA ALA A 79 15.04 0.65 0.03
C ALA A 79 14.46 1.07 -1.34
N ALA A 80 15.08 2.04 -2.02
CA ALA A 80 14.61 2.63 -3.27
C ALA A 80 15.77 3.21 -4.10
N GLN A 81 15.55 3.37 -5.41
CA GLN A 81 16.49 4.08 -6.28
C GLN A 81 16.53 5.57 -5.91
N GLY A 82 17.64 6.25 -6.21
CA GLY A 82 17.78 7.68 -5.92
C GLY A 82 18.15 8.03 -4.46
N ILE A 83 18.21 7.05 -3.56
CA ILE A 83 18.78 7.21 -2.21
C ILE A 83 20.27 7.54 -2.32
N GLY A 84 20.66 8.72 -1.82
CA GLY A 84 22.05 9.14 -1.69
C GLY A 84 22.65 8.71 -0.35
N LEU A 85 23.91 8.28 -0.34
CA LEU A 85 24.65 8.03 0.91
C LEU A 85 25.03 9.37 1.54
N TYR A 86 24.53 9.64 2.75
CA TYR A 86 24.90 10.83 3.51
C TYR A 86 25.91 10.57 4.64
N ASP A 87 26.26 9.30 4.91
CA ASP A 87 27.37 8.94 5.80
C ASP A 87 28.01 7.60 5.39
N ASP A 88 29.29 7.41 5.70
CA ASP A 88 30.20 6.41 5.09
C ASP A 88 29.98 4.93 5.51
N ASP A 89 28.89 4.55 6.19
CA ASP A 89 28.75 3.15 6.64
C ASP A 89 27.39 2.45 6.40
N PRO A 90 26.88 2.40 5.15
CA PRO A 90 25.94 1.35 4.74
C PRO A 90 26.57 -0.06 4.78
N ALA A 91 27.91 -0.16 4.93
CA ALA A 91 28.66 -1.40 4.84
C ALA A 91 28.40 -2.37 6.03
N GLN A 92 27.74 -1.92 7.11
CA GLN A 92 27.29 -2.79 8.20
C GLN A 92 25.91 -3.44 7.97
N ILE A 93 25.12 -2.95 7.01
CA ILE A 93 23.76 -3.42 6.75
C ILE A 93 23.73 -4.43 5.59
N GLY A 94 24.66 -4.28 4.64
CA GLY A 94 24.70 -5.07 3.42
C GLY A 94 25.06 -6.53 3.61
N LEU A 95 24.54 -7.36 2.71
CA LEU A 95 24.90 -8.76 2.61
C LEU A 95 26.36 -8.91 2.15
N THR A 96 27.05 -9.94 2.66
CA THR A 96 28.35 -10.32 2.10
C THR A 96 28.18 -10.81 0.65
N VAL A 97 29.23 -10.69 -0.16
CA VAL A 97 29.23 -11.19 -1.56
C VAL A 97 28.82 -12.67 -1.64
N ALA A 98 29.25 -13.50 -0.69
CA ALA A 98 28.88 -14.91 -0.63
C ALA A 98 27.37 -15.09 -0.35
N CYS A 99 26.80 -14.28 0.55
CA CYS A 99 25.35 -14.29 0.80
C CYS A 99 24.55 -13.81 -0.42
N GLN A 100 25.00 -12.75 -1.09
CA GLN A 100 24.36 -12.25 -2.32
C GLN A 100 24.33 -13.32 -3.41
N HIS A 101 25.45 -14.02 -3.64
CA HIS A 101 25.52 -15.11 -4.60
C HIS A 101 24.57 -16.28 -4.23
N ALA A 102 24.58 -16.70 -2.97
CA ALA A 102 23.70 -17.78 -2.50
C ALA A 102 22.21 -17.43 -2.67
N ARG A 103 21.83 -16.18 -2.41
CA ARG A 103 20.45 -15.70 -2.62
C ARG A 103 20.09 -15.59 -4.09
N GLN A 104 21.02 -15.15 -4.94
CA GLN A 104 20.82 -15.16 -6.39
C GLN A 104 20.56 -16.58 -6.92
N GLU A 105 21.32 -17.58 -6.46
CA GLU A 105 21.05 -18.99 -6.78
C GLU A 105 19.69 -19.46 -6.26
N ALA A 106 19.32 -19.05 -5.05
CA ALA A 106 18.00 -19.35 -4.47
C ALA A 106 16.86 -18.73 -5.30
N TYR A 107 17.00 -17.49 -5.79
CA TYR A 107 16.00 -16.85 -6.65
C TYR A 107 15.83 -17.59 -7.98
N HIS A 108 16.92 -17.98 -8.64
CA HIS A 108 16.83 -18.80 -9.85
C HIS A 108 16.19 -20.17 -9.59
N SER A 109 16.54 -20.81 -8.46
CA SER A 109 15.91 -22.06 -8.06
C SER A 109 14.42 -21.90 -7.77
N LEU A 110 14.00 -20.77 -7.18
CA LEU A 110 12.60 -20.47 -6.93
C LEU A 110 11.86 -20.27 -8.26
N LEU A 111 12.39 -19.46 -9.18
CA LEU A 111 11.75 -19.25 -10.48
C LEU A 111 11.61 -20.55 -11.28
N ALA A 112 12.67 -21.36 -11.34
CA ALA A 112 12.62 -22.64 -12.04
C ALA A 112 11.57 -23.61 -11.44
N LEU A 113 11.37 -23.59 -10.12
CA LEU A 113 10.29 -24.34 -9.47
C LEU A 113 8.92 -23.80 -9.88
N LEU A 114 8.73 -22.49 -9.86
CA LEU A 114 7.46 -21.85 -10.22
C LEU A 114 7.10 -22.12 -11.69
N GLU A 115 8.04 -21.98 -12.61
CA GLU A 115 7.82 -22.26 -14.05
C GLU A 115 7.52 -23.74 -14.34
N LEU A 116 8.10 -24.65 -13.56
CA LEU A 116 7.88 -26.09 -13.72
C LEU A 116 6.52 -26.53 -13.19
N GLU A 117 6.13 -26.02 -12.01
CA GLU A 117 4.97 -26.52 -11.25
C GLU A 117 3.69 -25.72 -11.48
N LEU A 118 3.79 -24.45 -11.91
CA LEU A 118 2.62 -23.58 -12.08
C LEU A 118 2.21 -23.50 -13.57
N PRO A 119 0.99 -23.92 -13.93
CA PRO A 119 0.49 -23.81 -15.31
C PRO A 119 0.39 -22.37 -15.82
N ILE A 120 0.23 -21.40 -14.92
CA ILE A 120 0.19 -19.97 -15.23
C ILE A 120 1.11 -19.28 -14.24
N LEU A 121 2.03 -18.46 -14.76
CA LEU A 121 2.90 -17.59 -13.99
C LEU A 121 2.96 -16.23 -14.68
N ASN A 122 2.50 -15.21 -13.97
CA ASN A 122 2.50 -13.81 -14.37
C ASN A 122 3.36 -13.02 -13.39
N ALA A 123 3.78 -11.83 -13.80
CA ALA A 123 4.41 -10.86 -12.91
C ALA A 123 3.82 -9.48 -13.12
N TYR A 124 3.78 -8.71 -12.04
CA TYR A 124 3.30 -7.33 -12.06
C TYR A 124 4.26 -6.42 -11.32
N THR A 125 4.39 -5.18 -11.80
CA THR A 125 5.11 -4.10 -11.12
C THR A 125 4.14 -3.03 -10.67
N PHE A 126 4.26 -2.65 -9.40
CA PHE A 126 3.55 -1.57 -8.73
C PHE A 126 4.48 -0.39 -8.52
N SER A 127 4.11 0.79 -9.04
CA SER A 127 4.92 1.99 -8.93
C SER A 127 4.07 3.27 -9.05
N TYR A 128 4.29 4.20 -8.13
CA TYR A 128 3.75 5.56 -8.18
C TYR A 128 4.80 6.57 -8.69
N CYS A 129 6.05 6.39 -8.29
CA CYS A 129 7.18 7.24 -8.61
C CYS A 129 8.31 6.42 -9.24
N PRO A 130 9.19 7.01 -10.06
CA PRO A 130 10.27 6.28 -10.73
C PRO A 130 11.29 5.68 -9.75
N ASP A 131 11.38 6.23 -8.54
CA ASP A 131 12.40 5.89 -7.55
C ASP A 131 12.06 4.60 -6.79
N TYR A 132 10.78 4.24 -6.67
CA TYR A 132 10.33 3.04 -5.96
C TYR A 132 9.40 2.16 -6.81
N GLN A 133 9.70 0.86 -6.81
CA GLN A 133 8.91 -0.15 -7.50
C GLN A 133 8.82 -1.40 -6.64
N LEU A 134 7.62 -1.95 -6.51
CA LEU A 134 7.36 -3.25 -5.93
C LEU A 134 6.96 -4.20 -7.05
N SER A 135 7.68 -5.30 -7.27
CA SER A 135 7.23 -6.34 -8.21
C SER A 135 6.72 -7.57 -7.48
N VAL A 136 5.80 -8.29 -8.09
CA VAL A 136 5.20 -9.50 -7.55
C VAL A 136 5.19 -10.60 -8.60
N LEU A 137 5.23 -11.85 -8.14
CA LEU A 137 4.94 -13.01 -8.95
C LEU A 137 3.59 -13.58 -8.55
N VAL A 138 2.78 -13.94 -9.54
CA VAL A 138 1.44 -14.47 -9.33
C VAL A 138 1.27 -15.70 -10.21
N GLY A 139 0.86 -16.81 -9.62
CA GLY A 139 0.69 -18.03 -10.39
C GLY A 139 -0.43 -18.91 -9.88
N GLN A 140 -0.96 -19.71 -10.79
CA GLN A 140 -2.03 -20.64 -10.49
C GLN A 140 -1.44 -21.97 -10.02
N LEU A 141 -1.89 -22.47 -8.87
CA LEU A 141 -1.52 -23.78 -8.34
C LEU A 141 -2.35 -24.90 -9.01
N PRO A 142 -1.90 -26.17 -8.96
CA PRO A 142 -2.64 -27.28 -9.59
C PRO A 142 -4.04 -27.53 -9.02
N ASP A 143 -4.29 -27.12 -7.78
CA ASP A 143 -5.62 -27.17 -7.14
C ASP A 143 -6.54 -26.00 -7.58
N GLN A 144 -6.14 -25.24 -8.60
CA GLN A 144 -6.82 -24.05 -9.14
C GLN A 144 -6.82 -22.82 -8.24
N SER A 145 -6.21 -22.90 -7.07
CA SER A 145 -5.94 -21.72 -6.26
C SER A 145 -4.84 -20.86 -6.89
N TRP A 146 -4.65 -19.67 -6.36
CA TRP A 146 -3.71 -18.66 -6.82
C TRP A 146 -2.77 -18.31 -5.69
N LEU A 147 -1.49 -18.30 -6.00
CA LEU A 147 -0.40 -17.87 -5.13
C LEU A 147 0.11 -16.52 -5.63
N CYS A 148 0.40 -15.61 -4.73
CA CYS A 148 1.17 -14.41 -5.01
C CYS A 148 2.36 -14.31 -4.04
N ILE A 149 3.51 -13.89 -4.55
CA ILE A 149 4.75 -13.66 -3.80
C ILE A 149 5.19 -12.22 -4.04
N ALA A 150 5.52 -11.51 -2.97
CA ALA A 150 6.01 -10.13 -3.01
C ALA A 150 7.05 -9.91 -1.91
N PRO A 151 8.00 -8.99 -2.07
CA PRO A 151 8.78 -8.50 -0.95
C PRO A 151 7.96 -7.52 -0.11
N THR A 152 8.40 -7.26 1.12
CA THR A 152 7.85 -6.21 1.96
C THR A 152 8.15 -4.82 1.40
N VAL A 153 7.20 -3.91 1.56
CA VAL A 153 7.34 -2.49 1.25
C VAL A 153 7.97 -1.80 2.46
N PRO A 154 9.09 -1.06 2.30
CA PRO A 154 9.63 -0.21 3.35
C PRO A 154 8.57 0.79 3.83
N GLN A 155 8.34 0.90 5.14
CA GLN A 155 7.29 1.75 5.72
C GLN A 155 7.93 2.84 6.57
N GLU A 156 7.88 4.08 6.10
CA GLU A 156 8.43 5.21 6.86
C GLU A 156 7.57 5.63 8.04
N THR A 157 6.27 5.71 7.79
CA THR A 157 5.34 6.13 8.82
C THR A 157 5.05 4.97 9.78
N PRO A 158 5.13 5.18 11.10
CA PRO A 158 4.57 4.25 12.06
C PRO A 158 3.05 4.10 11.84
N ASP A 159 2.45 3.03 12.37
CA ASP A 159 1.00 2.82 12.27
C ASP A 159 0.22 3.94 12.97
N TYR A 160 -0.19 4.96 12.22
CA TYR A 160 -0.94 6.13 12.71
C TYR A 160 -2.46 5.95 12.66
N THR A 161 -2.93 4.76 12.30
CA THR A 161 -4.37 4.47 12.14
C THR A 161 -5.11 4.33 13.47
N ASN A 162 -4.42 4.50 14.61
CA ASN A 162 -5.02 4.69 15.92
C ASN A 162 -4.91 6.13 16.43
N ASP A 163 -4.05 6.94 15.81
CA ASP A 163 -3.72 8.28 16.29
C ASP A 163 -4.50 9.34 15.53
N ARG A 164 -4.28 9.48 14.22
CA ARG A 164 -4.91 10.53 13.38
C ARG A 164 -6.14 10.05 12.62
N LEU A 165 -6.14 8.78 12.20
CA LEU A 165 -7.23 8.17 11.44
C LEU A 165 -7.76 6.96 12.19
N GLN A 166 -8.57 7.20 13.21
CA GLN A 166 -9.07 6.11 14.02
C GLN A 166 -9.86 5.13 13.17
N SER A 167 -9.41 3.88 13.20
CA SER A 167 -9.97 2.79 12.42
C SER A 167 -9.92 1.49 13.20
N CYS A 168 -10.62 0.48 12.73
CA CYS A 168 -10.47 -0.87 13.24
C CYS A 168 -10.28 -1.87 12.10
N PRO A 169 -9.71 -3.06 12.36
CA PRO A 169 -9.63 -4.11 11.37
C PRO A 169 -11.02 -4.39 10.78
N LEU A 170 -11.09 -4.54 9.46
CA LEU A 170 -12.27 -5.11 8.82
C LEU A 170 -12.35 -6.59 9.22
N LEU A 171 -13.53 -7.06 9.60
CA LEU A 171 -13.77 -8.48 9.82
C LEU A 171 -13.75 -9.16 8.45
N GLN A 172 -12.57 -9.56 8.00
CA GLN A 172 -12.45 -10.43 6.84
C GLN A 172 -12.87 -11.85 7.30
N SER A 173 -13.93 -12.38 6.69
CA SER A 173 -14.27 -13.78 6.85
C SER A 173 -13.25 -14.60 6.09
N GLU A 174 -12.15 -14.98 6.74
CA GLU A 174 -11.29 -16.04 6.21
C GLU A 174 -12.10 -17.34 6.21
N ALA A 175 -12.58 -17.75 5.04
CA ALA A 175 -13.07 -19.11 4.88
C ALA A 175 -11.90 -20.05 5.15
N PRO A 176 -12.01 -20.99 6.11
CA PRO A 176 -10.93 -21.93 6.40
C PRO A 176 -10.65 -22.74 5.14
N ARG A 177 -9.41 -22.69 4.67
CA ARG A 177 -8.99 -23.45 3.49
C ARG A 177 -8.77 -24.91 3.89
N GLU A 178 -9.44 -25.83 3.19
CA GLU A 178 -9.54 -27.23 3.61
C GLU A 178 -8.24 -28.03 3.47
N SER A 179 -7.26 -27.56 2.70
CA SER A 179 -5.93 -28.20 2.61
C SER A 179 -4.86 -27.29 1.99
N ILE A 180 -3.64 -27.34 2.53
CA ILE A 180 -2.42 -26.78 1.93
C ILE A 180 -1.88 -27.79 0.92
N SER A 181 -1.61 -27.36 -0.31
CA SER A 181 -1.07 -28.25 -1.35
C SER A 181 0.42 -28.55 -1.12
N THR A 182 0.92 -29.69 -1.63
CA THR A 182 2.35 -30.03 -1.51
C THR A 182 3.26 -29.00 -2.18
N ILE A 183 2.81 -28.40 -3.29
CA ILE A 183 3.57 -27.36 -4.01
C ILE A 183 3.61 -26.07 -3.19
N GLU A 184 2.51 -25.68 -2.57
CA GLU A 184 2.48 -24.53 -1.65
C GLU A 184 3.50 -24.71 -0.51
N THR A 185 3.58 -25.91 0.08
CA THR A 185 4.60 -26.21 1.10
C THR A 185 6.03 -26.07 0.55
N GLN A 186 6.31 -26.62 -0.63
CA GLN A 186 7.64 -26.51 -1.25
C GLN A 186 8.02 -25.05 -1.53
N ILE A 187 7.06 -24.24 -2.02
CA ILE A 187 7.28 -22.82 -2.27
C ILE A 187 7.51 -22.08 -0.94
N ALA A 188 6.72 -22.38 0.09
CA ALA A 188 6.91 -21.79 1.41
C ALA A 188 8.29 -22.12 2.01
N GLU A 189 8.75 -23.36 1.85
CA GLU A 189 10.11 -23.77 2.24
C GLU A 189 11.17 -22.97 1.46
N ARG A 190 11.04 -22.82 0.14
CA ARG A 190 11.95 -21.99 -0.66
C ARG A 190 11.94 -20.53 -0.24
N ILE A 191 10.77 -19.96 0.04
CA ILE A 191 10.66 -18.59 0.55
C ILE A 191 11.37 -18.46 1.91
N SER A 192 11.33 -19.49 2.75
CA SER A 192 12.01 -19.48 4.06
C SER A 192 13.54 -19.51 3.98
N ASP A 193 14.11 -19.95 2.84
CA ASP A 193 15.56 -19.85 2.58
C ASP A 193 16.01 -18.38 2.48
N PHE A 194 15.10 -17.46 2.17
CA PHE A 194 15.35 -16.03 2.12
C PHE A 194 15.16 -15.39 3.49
N ALA A 195 16.14 -15.58 4.37
CA ALA A 195 16.16 -14.90 5.68
C ALA A 195 15.94 -13.38 5.50
N PRO A 196 15.16 -12.73 6.38
CA PRO A 196 14.95 -11.28 6.33
C PRO A 196 16.28 -10.54 6.41
N ILE A 197 16.41 -9.47 5.62
CA ILE A 197 17.56 -8.57 5.65
C ILE A 197 17.12 -7.17 6.05
N GLN A 198 18.09 -6.32 6.36
CA GLN A 198 17.83 -4.92 6.63
C GLN A 198 18.19 -4.09 5.39
N THR A 199 17.35 -3.13 5.05
CA THR A 199 17.56 -2.19 3.95
C THR A 199 17.45 -0.77 4.46
N TYR A 200 18.29 0.11 3.93
CA TYR A 200 18.43 1.50 4.35
C TYR A 200 17.54 2.43 3.51
N GLY A 201 16.78 3.28 4.20
CA GLY A 201 16.04 4.40 3.65
C GLY A 201 16.62 5.73 4.14
N TRP A 202 16.70 6.74 3.26
CA TRP A 202 17.12 8.11 3.61
C TRP A 202 16.11 9.13 3.09
N TYR A 203 15.75 10.11 3.93
CA TYR A 203 14.61 11.01 3.68
C TYR A 203 14.92 12.49 3.89
N GLY A 204 16.14 12.93 3.53
CA GLY A 204 16.56 14.29 3.84
C GLY A 204 16.73 14.51 5.35
N GLY A 205 17.27 15.66 5.74
CA GLY A 205 17.34 16.07 7.15
C GLY A 205 18.24 15.23 8.09
N GLY A 206 18.91 14.18 7.59
CA GLY A 206 19.75 13.28 8.39
C GLY A 206 18.97 12.12 9.05
N TYR A 207 17.80 11.77 8.52
CA TYR A 207 16.99 10.66 9.03
C TYR A 207 17.31 9.37 8.28
N ASP A 208 17.93 8.47 9.01
CA ASP A 208 18.28 7.12 8.59
C ASP A 208 17.24 6.15 9.14
N GLN A 209 16.54 5.45 8.26
CA GLN A 209 15.62 4.38 8.67
C GLN A 209 16.09 3.04 8.14
N ILE A 210 15.84 2.02 8.96
CA ILE A 210 16.18 0.64 8.65
C ILE A 210 14.90 -0.16 8.54
N HIS A 211 14.72 -0.78 7.39
CA HIS A 211 13.53 -1.54 7.04
C HIS A 211 13.86 -3.02 6.97
N THR A 212 12.93 -3.84 7.44
CA THR A 212 13.04 -5.29 7.24
C THR A 212 12.52 -5.64 5.85
N TYR A 213 13.42 -6.12 5.01
CA TYR A 213 13.14 -6.65 3.68
C TYR A 213 13.05 -8.18 3.73
N GLN A 214 11.88 -8.71 3.38
CA GLN A 214 11.62 -10.15 3.33
C GLN A 214 10.57 -10.48 2.28
N LEU A 215 10.59 -11.70 1.77
CA LEU A 215 9.52 -12.20 0.91
C LEU A 215 8.32 -12.64 1.75
N VAL A 216 7.14 -12.24 1.32
CA VAL A 216 5.85 -12.68 1.85
C VAL A 216 5.05 -13.31 0.72
N TYR A 217 4.09 -14.16 1.09
CA TYR A 217 3.18 -14.75 0.13
C TYR A 217 1.77 -14.89 0.68
N GLY A 218 0.82 -15.00 -0.24
CA GLY A 218 -0.59 -15.24 0.02
C GLY A 218 -1.15 -16.22 -1.00
N VAL A 219 -2.09 -17.04 -0.56
CA VAL A 219 -2.77 -18.00 -1.42
C VAL A 219 -4.28 -17.88 -1.23
N ASP A 220 -5.03 -17.87 -2.33
CA ASP A 220 -6.49 -17.82 -2.29
C ASP A 220 -7.12 -18.50 -3.52
N SER A 221 -8.44 -18.58 -3.53
CA SER A 221 -9.26 -19.13 -4.61
C SER A 221 -9.20 -18.36 -5.93
N THR A 222 -8.81 -17.08 -5.92
CA THR A 222 -8.74 -16.23 -7.12
C THR A 222 -7.46 -15.40 -7.14
N GLU A 223 -7.00 -15.06 -8.35
CA GLU A 223 -5.81 -14.23 -8.57
C GLU A 223 -5.90 -12.91 -7.79
N ALA A 224 -7.04 -12.22 -7.92
CA ALA A 224 -7.26 -10.93 -7.29
C ALA A 224 -7.17 -10.99 -5.75
N ILE A 225 -7.77 -12.01 -5.12
CA ILE A 225 -7.73 -12.12 -3.65
C ILE A 225 -6.33 -12.54 -3.18
N ALA A 226 -5.65 -13.44 -3.89
CA ALA A 226 -4.28 -13.83 -3.54
C ALA A 226 -3.32 -12.64 -3.63
N LEU A 227 -3.49 -11.82 -4.68
CA LEU A 227 -2.71 -10.61 -4.90
C LEU A 227 -3.00 -9.57 -3.80
N GLU A 228 -4.26 -9.25 -3.54
CA GLU A 228 -4.66 -8.31 -2.47
C GLU A 228 -4.13 -8.72 -1.10
N LYS A 229 -4.33 -9.99 -0.69
CA LYS A 229 -3.80 -10.53 0.57
C LYS A 229 -2.28 -10.41 0.67
N THR A 230 -1.58 -10.66 -0.44
CA THR A 230 -0.12 -10.57 -0.46
C THR A 230 0.34 -9.12 -0.37
N LEU A 231 -0.33 -8.19 -1.05
CA LEU A 231 -0.06 -6.77 -0.96
C LEU A 231 -0.39 -6.18 0.41
N GLU A 232 -1.41 -6.69 1.09
CA GLU A 232 -1.68 -6.36 2.49
C GLU A 232 -0.55 -6.84 3.41
N LYS A 233 -0.11 -8.09 3.27
CA LYS A 233 1.04 -8.63 4.03
C LYS A 233 2.34 -7.90 3.74
N ALA A 234 2.53 -7.47 2.50
CA ALA A 234 3.71 -6.71 2.07
C ALA A 234 3.68 -5.27 2.61
N GLY A 235 2.53 -4.76 3.04
CA GLY A 235 2.37 -3.37 3.50
C GLY A 235 2.10 -2.36 2.38
N LEU A 236 1.94 -2.79 1.13
CA LEU A 236 1.54 -1.90 0.03
C LEU A 236 0.10 -1.41 0.25
N ILE A 237 -0.80 -2.30 0.68
CA ILE A 237 -2.22 -2.02 0.90
C ILE A 237 -2.55 -2.17 2.37
N THR A 238 -3.43 -1.32 2.88
CA THR A 238 -4.07 -1.53 4.18
C THR A 238 -5.53 -1.14 4.07
N ILE A 239 -6.42 -2.06 4.44
CA ILE A 239 -7.87 -1.85 4.40
C ILE A 239 -8.42 -1.91 5.82
N ARG A 240 -9.05 -0.82 6.27
CA ARG A 240 -9.62 -0.72 7.62
C ARG A 240 -10.99 -0.07 7.62
N GLN A 241 -11.81 -0.42 8.60
CA GLN A 241 -13.07 0.27 8.83
C GLN A 241 -12.79 1.63 9.48
N PHE A 242 -13.15 2.71 8.81
CA PHE A 242 -12.98 4.07 9.34
C PHE A 242 -13.95 4.33 10.50
N LYS A 243 -13.48 5.05 11.53
CA LYS A 243 -14.27 5.45 12.70
C LYS A 243 -14.37 6.96 12.84
N GLN A 244 -13.25 7.69 12.89
CA GLN A 244 -13.25 9.15 13.05
C GLN A 244 -11.90 9.77 12.71
N LEU A 245 -11.92 11.08 12.42
CA LEU A 245 -10.71 11.88 12.31
C LEU A 245 -10.30 12.36 13.70
N ASN A 246 -9.02 12.28 14.01
CA ASN A 246 -8.46 12.96 15.18
C ASN A 246 -7.50 14.05 14.70
N ILE A 247 -7.91 15.29 14.93
CA ILE A 247 -7.23 16.48 14.42
C ILE A 247 -6.60 17.32 15.51
N SER A 248 -6.54 16.85 16.77
CA SER A 248 -6.08 17.67 17.89
C SER A 248 -4.68 18.24 17.67
N GLU A 249 -3.71 17.39 17.32
CA GLU A 249 -2.33 17.80 17.00
C GLU A 249 -2.25 18.72 15.79
N GLN A 250 -3.12 18.48 14.80
CA GLN A 250 -3.14 19.28 13.59
C GLN A 250 -3.55 20.73 13.86
N LEU A 251 -4.40 20.94 14.87
CA LEU A 251 -4.89 22.27 15.24
C LEU A 251 -3.87 23.07 16.04
N GLU A 252 -2.91 22.41 16.72
CA GLU A 252 -1.86 23.08 17.51
C GLU A 252 -0.95 23.99 16.67
N ALA A 253 -0.84 23.73 15.37
CA ALA A 253 -0.05 24.53 14.43
C ALA A 253 -0.72 25.86 14.02
N TYR A 254 -1.92 26.17 14.52
CA TYR A 254 -2.71 27.34 14.10
C TYR A 254 -3.09 28.22 15.29
N ASP A 255 -3.33 29.51 15.01
CA ASP A 255 -3.95 30.41 15.99
C ASP A 255 -5.38 29.94 16.35
N GLU A 256 -5.89 30.39 17.49
CA GLU A 256 -7.17 29.93 18.06
C GLU A 256 -8.35 30.11 17.09
N LEU A 257 -8.42 31.23 16.37
CA LEU A 257 -9.50 31.51 15.43
C LEU A 257 -9.44 30.56 14.23
N LYS A 258 -8.25 30.38 13.65
CA LYS A 258 -8.05 29.48 12.53
C LYS A 258 -8.24 28.01 12.93
N ALA A 259 -7.79 27.63 14.12
CA ALA A 259 -8.01 26.31 14.68
C ALA A 259 -9.52 26.03 14.87
N GLN A 260 -10.29 26.99 15.37
CA GLN A 260 -11.73 26.87 15.49
C GLN A 260 -12.42 26.68 14.12
N ILE A 261 -12.06 27.50 13.13
CA ILE A 261 -12.62 27.38 11.77
C ILE A 261 -12.31 26.00 11.17
N LEU A 262 -11.08 25.51 11.30
CA LEU A 262 -10.69 24.19 10.81
C LEU A 262 -11.44 23.07 11.53
N MET A 263 -11.54 23.14 12.87
CA MET A 263 -12.31 22.18 13.68
C MET A 263 -13.77 22.09 13.19
N GLU A 264 -14.42 23.22 12.95
CA GLU A 264 -15.80 23.27 12.45
C GLU A 264 -15.91 22.63 11.06
N ARG A 265 -14.96 22.91 10.15
CA ARG A 265 -14.93 22.33 8.80
C ARG A 265 -14.72 20.82 8.81
N PHE A 266 -13.78 20.31 9.62
CA PHE A 266 -13.59 18.87 9.80
C PHE A 266 -14.83 18.20 10.38
N THR A 267 -15.46 18.83 11.38
CA THR A 267 -16.69 18.33 11.98
C THR A 267 -17.83 18.25 10.95
N GLN A 268 -17.95 19.25 10.06
CA GLN A 268 -18.95 19.24 8.99
C GLN A 268 -18.69 18.13 7.97
N LEU A 269 -17.43 17.94 7.56
CA LEU A 269 -17.03 16.87 6.65
C LEU A 269 -17.33 15.49 7.24
N GLU A 270 -16.90 15.23 8.47
CA GLU A 270 -17.13 13.94 9.13
C GLU A 270 -18.62 13.66 9.33
N ARG A 271 -19.40 14.69 9.72
CA ARG A 271 -20.85 14.57 9.85
C ARG A 271 -21.50 14.21 8.51
N PHE A 272 -21.08 14.86 7.41
CA PHE A 272 -21.58 14.54 6.08
C PHE A 272 -21.28 13.09 5.71
N LEU A 273 -20.02 12.65 5.85
CA LEU A 273 -19.61 11.28 5.52
C LEU A 273 -20.41 10.24 6.32
N LYS A 274 -20.50 10.40 7.65
CA LYS A 274 -21.21 9.47 8.54
C LYS A 274 -22.73 9.47 8.36
N HIS A 275 -23.31 10.59 7.89
CA HIS A 275 -24.74 10.66 7.61
C HIS A 275 -25.09 10.06 6.24
N THR A 276 -24.19 10.21 5.28
CA THR A 276 -24.41 9.78 3.88
C THR A 276 -24.17 8.30 3.70
N PHE A 277 -23.12 7.76 4.34
CA PHE A 277 -22.69 6.39 4.14
C PHE A 277 -22.92 5.56 5.40
N ALA A 278 -23.52 4.37 5.22
CA ALA A 278 -23.71 3.42 6.30
C ALA A 278 -22.35 2.94 6.86
N GLU A 279 -21.38 2.74 5.98
CA GLU A 279 -20.02 2.35 6.31
C GLU A 279 -19.04 3.13 5.44
N ILE A 280 -17.90 3.49 6.04
CA ILE A 280 -16.77 4.15 5.38
C ILE A 280 -15.55 3.27 5.56
N VAL A 281 -14.87 2.94 4.47
CA VAL A 281 -13.66 2.14 4.46
C VAL A 281 -12.46 3.04 4.16
N LEU A 282 -11.41 2.88 4.96
CA LEU A 282 -10.10 3.44 4.73
C LEU A 282 -9.29 2.45 3.89
N TYR A 283 -8.86 2.89 2.70
CA TYR A 283 -7.84 2.23 1.91
C TYR A 283 -6.59 3.09 1.96
N ARG A 284 -5.49 2.53 2.48
CA ARG A 284 -4.17 3.12 2.46
C ARG A 284 -3.32 2.36 1.43
N ILE A 285 -2.75 3.09 0.48
CA ILE A 285 -1.80 2.58 -0.50
C ILE A 285 -0.45 3.26 -0.23
N CYS A 286 0.58 2.48 0.06
CA CYS A 286 1.90 2.97 0.43
C CYS A 286 2.93 2.55 -0.62
N PHE A 287 3.58 3.53 -1.25
CA PHE A 287 4.72 3.35 -2.13
C PHE A 287 5.94 3.96 -1.46
N TRP A 288 6.50 3.25 -0.48
CA TRP A 288 7.67 3.68 0.27
C TRP A 288 7.43 4.97 1.07
N ASP A 289 7.82 6.13 0.53
CA ASP A 289 7.64 7.46 1.12
C ASP A 289 6.34 8.15 0.67
N TYR A 290 5.62 7.59 -0.31
CA TYR A 290 4.32 8.10 -0.73
C TYR A 290 3.16 7.32 -0.11
N GLU A 291 2.17 8.06 0.38
CA GLU A 291 0.94 7.52 0.93
C GLU A 291 -0.29 8.09 0.22
N HIS A 292 -1.19 7.21 -0.18
CA HIS A 292 -2.49 7.56 -0.74
C HIS A 292 -3.59 6.97 0.14
N LEU A 293 -4.38 7.84 0.75
CA LEU A 293 -5.47 7.46 1.65
C LEU A 293 -6.80 7.76 0.99
N TYR A 294 -7.65 6.75 0.91
CA TYR A 294 -9.01 6.87 0.39
C TYR A 294 -9.99 6.52 1.51
N LEU A 295 -10.83 7.48 1.89
CA LEU A 295 -11.93 7.27 2.82
C LEU A 295 -13.23 7.23 2.02
N LEU A 296 -13.69 6.02 1.71
CA LEU A 296 -14.76 5.79 0.74
C LEU A 296 -15.96 5.13 1.38
N GLY A 297 -17.14 5.72 1.16
CA GLY A 297 -18.42 5.08 1.38
C GLY A 297 -18.99 4.50 0.09
N THR A 298 -20.01 3.65 0.22
CA THR A 298 -20.74 3.10 -0.92
C THR A 298 -22.05 3.85 -1.09
N SER A 299 -22.29 4.40 -2.28
CA SER A 299 -23.57 5.00 -2.64
C SER A 299 -24.65 3.93 -2.83
N LYS A 300 -25.92 4.35 -2.99
CA LYS A 300 -27.02 3.42 -3.31
C LYS A 300 -26.91 2.79 -4.69
N THR A 301 -26.12 3.39 -5.58
CA THR A 301 -25.86 2.92 -6.95
C THR A 301 -24.55 2.15 -7.04
N GLU A 302 -23.99 1.71 -5.91
CA GLU A 302 -22.76 0.92 -5.80
C GLU A 302 -21.47 1.66 -6.18
N ASP A 303 -21.55 2.91 -6.64
CA ASP A 303 -20.40 3.81 -6.79
C ASP A 303 -19.72 4.02 -5.42
N LYS A 304 -18.39 4.15 -5.43
CA LYS A 304 -17.67 4.62 -4.22
C LYS A 304 -17.53 6.13 -4.27
N VAL A 305 -17.83 6.77 -3.15
CA VAL A 305 -17.75 8.23 -3.03
C VAL A 305 -17.09 8.57 -1.70
N GLY A 306 -16.22 9.57 -1.69
CA GLY A 306 -15.55 9.99 -0.48
C GLY A 306 -14.43 10.97 -0.73
N ILE A 307 -13.37 10.84 0.06
CA ILE A 307 -12.23 11.76 0.01
C ILE A 307 -10.93 11.00 -0.15
N VAL A 308 -9.97 11.64 -0.82
CA VAL A 308 -8.59 11.17 -0.99
C VAL A 308 -7.61 12.16 -0.40
N LEU A 309 -6.50 11.65 0.14
CA LEU A 309 -5.32 12.42 0.53
C LEU A 309 -4.10 11.75 -0.13
N ARG A 310 -3.22 12.52 -0.78
CA ARG A 310 -1.99 12.02 -1.39
C ARG A 310 -0.82 12.78 -0.76
N SER A 311 -0.06 12.11 0.10
CA SER A 311 0.98 12.76 0.89
C SER A 311 2.30 12.04 0.73
N GLN A 312 3.37 12.80 0.70
CA GLN A 312 4.73 12.29 0.69
C GLN A 312 5.39 12.57 2.04
N PHE A 313 6.05 11.57 2.58
CA PHE A 313 6.93 11.73 3.71
C PHE A 313 8.01 12.76 3.34
N THR A 314 8.03 13.86 4.08
CA THR A 314 8.92 14.99 3.80
C THR A 314 9.44 15.46 5.15
N CYS A 315 10.63 14.99 5.52
CA CYS A 315 11.23 15.41 6.77
C CYS A 315 12.00 16.73 6.57
N ASN A 316 11.50 17.82 7.16
CA ASN A 316 12.25 19.07 7.27
C ASN A 316 12.05 19.65 8.69
N PRO A 317 12.96 19.43 9.64
CA PRO A 317 12.73 19.72 11.07
C PRO A 317 12.22 21.13 11.39
#